data_AF-A0A6F9AIY3-F1
#
_entry.id   AF-A0A6F9AIY3-F1
#
_cell.length_a   1.000
_cell.length_b   1.000
_cell.length_c   1.000
_cell.angle_alpha   90.00
_cell.angle_beta   90.00
_cell.angle_gamma   90.00
#
_symmetry.space_group_name_H-M   'P 1'
#
loop_
_entity.id
_entity.type
_entity.pdbx_description
1 polymer ?
#
loop_
_entity_poly.entity_id
_entity_poly.type
_entity_poly.pdbx_seq_one_letter_code
_entity_poly.pdbx_strand_id
1 'polypeptide(L)'
;MCFNFVQIATQTLWNIRIVVLAKPEHENRISHIFSDSVKTGIANALGNKGAVGVSFMFNGTSFGFVNSHLTSGSEKKTRRNQNYVSILRFLNLGDKKLNPFDITHRFTHLFWLGDLNYRIELPTTEAESIVTKIKQQQYQELLCRDQLTIERAEEKVFLHY
;
A
#
# COMPACT_ATOMS: atom_id res chain seq x y z
N MET A 1 28.15 14.81 -4.94
CA MET A 1 27.52 14.40 -6.22
C MET A 1 26.02 14.53 -6.06
N CYS A 2 25.39 15.49 -6.74
CA CYS A 2 23.93 15.47 -6.89
C CYS A 2 23.60 14.43 -7.94
N PHE A 3 23.08 13.28 -7.53
CA PHE A 3 22.51 12.33 -8.48
C PHE A 3 21.25 12.98 -9.07
N ASN A 4 21.29 13.33 -10.35
CA ASN A 4 20.11 13.84 -11.06
C ASN A 4 19.24 12.62 -11.43
N PHE A 5 18.14 12.41 -10.72
CA PHE A 5 17.21 11.32 -11.01
C PHE A 5 16.25 11.72 -12.13
N VAL A 6 15.85 10.76 -12.98
CA VAL A 6 14.78 10.93 -13.97
C VAL A 6 13.45 10.50 -13.37
N GLN A 7 12.39 11.27 -13.62
CA GLN A 7 11.04 10.89 -13.22
C GLN A 7 10.45 9.90 -14.22
N ILE A 8 10.19 8.68 -13.76
CA ILE A 8 9.63 7.60 -14.57
C ILE A 8 8.11 7.70 -14.63
N ALA A 9 7.48 7.94 -13.48
CA ALA A 9 6.03 8.03 -13.38
C ALA A 9 5.61 8.84 -12.16
N THR A 10 4.43 9.44 -12.25
CA THR A 10 3.73 10.05 -11.12
C THR A 10 2.25 9.75 -11.23
N GLN A 11 1.64 9.38 -10.11
CA GLN A 11 0.19 9.18 -10.03
C GLN A 11 -0.32 9.82 -8.74
N THR A 12 -1.39 10.60 -8.87
CA THR A 12 -2.02 11.30 -7.74
C THR A 12 -3.52 11.03 -7.72
N LEU A 13 -4.08 10.79 -6.54
CA LEU A 13 -5.50 10.72 -6.24
C LEU A 13 -5.77 11.55 -5.00
N TRP A 14 -6.40 12.71 -5.16
CA TRP A 14 -6.50 13.73 -4.10
C TRP A 14 -5.11 14.05 -3.50
N ASN A 15 -4.91 13.75 -2.22
CA ASN A 15 -3.65 13.96 -1.50
C ASN A 15 -2.80 12.68 -1.37
N ILE A 16 -3.16 11.61 -2.09
CA ILE A 16 -2.38 10.36 -2.15
C ILE A 16 -1.55 10.41 -3.42
N ARG A 17 -0.23 10.27 -3.31
CA ARG A 17 0.69 10.38 -4.46
C ARG A 17 1.75 9.31 -4.41
N ILE A 18 2.12 8.79 -5.58
CA ILE A 18 3.32 7.99 -5.78
C ILE A 18 4.15 8.62 -6.90
N VAL A 19 5.46 8.71 -6.68
CA VAL A 19 6.43 9.18 -7.66
C VAL A 19 7.52 8.12 -7.76
N VAL A 20 7.78 7.65 -8.97
CA VAL A 20 8.88 6.72 -9.25
C VAL A 20 9.99 7.50 -9.93
N LEU A 21 11.15 7.51 -9.31
CA LEU A 21 12.38 8.12 -9.81
C LEU A 21 13.41 7.04 -10.06
N ALA A 22 14.17 7.14 -11.14
CA ALA A 22 15.26 6.21 -11.46
C ALA A 22 16.56 6.97 -11.77
N LYS A 23 17.70 6.28 -11.67
CA LYS A 23 18.97 6.82 -12.16
C LYS A 23 18.91 6.95 -13.70
N PRO A 24 19.52 7.99 -14.30
CA PRO A 24 19.49 8.19 -15.76
C PRO A 24 20.01 6.97 -16.55
N GLU A 25 21.04 6.29 -16.04
CA GLU A 25 21.62 5.08 -16.66
C GLU A 25 20.64 3.89 -16.75
N HIS A 26 19.48 3.97 -16.09
CA HIS A 26 18.44 2.95 -16.13
C HIS A 26 17.25 3.31 -17.02
N GLU A 27 17.18 4.53 -17.55
CA GLU A 27 16.01 5.01 -18.31
C GLU A 27 15.67 4.08 -19.49
N ASN A 28 16.66 3.72 -20.30
CA ASN A 28 16.48 2.81 -21.45
C ASN A 28 16.16 1.36 -21.07
N ARG A 29 16.25 1.00 -19.79
CA ARG A 29 15.91 -0.35 -19.28
C ARG A 29 14.47 -0.41 -18.80
N ILE A 30 13.80 0.74 -18.64
CA ILE A 30 12.46 0.85 -18.13
C ILE A 30 11.48 0.95 -19.30
N SER A 31 10.46 0.10 -19.30
CA SER A 31 9.41 0.09 -20.33
C SER A 31 8.06 -0.29 -19.73
N HIS A 32 7.00 -0.25 -20.55
CA HIS A 32 5.66 -0.70 -20.15
C HIS A 32 5.18 -0.04 -18.84
N ILE A 33 5.32 1.29 -18.76
CA ILE A 33 4.93 2.06 -17.59
C ILE A 33 3.40 2.20 -17.60
N PHE A 34 2.75 1.76 -16.52
CA PHE A 34 1.31 1.93 -16.30
C PHE A 34 1.07 2.60 -14.96
N SER A 35 0.02 3.41 -14.86
CA SER A 35 -0.45 3.97 -13.61
C SER A 35 -1.97 3.92 -13.52
N ASP A 36 -2.48 3.77 -12.30
CA ASP A 36 -3.92 3.75 -12.03
C ASP A 36 -4.22 4.20 -10.58
N SER A 37 -5.48 4.44 -10.27
CA SER A 37 -5.93 4.80 -8.92
C SER A 37 -7.33 4.26 -8.60
N VAL A 38 -7.54 3.90 -7.34
CA VAL A 38 -8.83 3.39 -6.84
C VAL A 38 -9.32 4.26 -5.69
N LYS A 39 -10.58 4.71 -5.78
CA LYS A 39 -11.28 5.41 -4.68
C LYS A 39 -11.95 4.38 -3.77
N THR A 40 -11.77 4.51 -2.45
CA THR A 40 -12.35 3.58 -1.46
C THR A 40 -13.16 4.30 -0.37
N GLY A 41 -13.59 5.52 -0.66
CA GLY A 41 -14.45 6.33 0.22
C GLY A 41 -15.81 5.69 0.50
N ILE A 42 -16.68 6.41 1.22
CA ILE A 42 -18.08 6.03 1.41
C ILE A 42 -18.74 5.90 0.02
N ALA A 43 -19.52 4.84 -0.18
CA ALA A 43 -20.09 4.48 -1.48
C ALA A 43 -19.07 4.43 -2.64
N ASN A 44 -17.80 4.12 -2.34
CA ASN A 44 -16.68 4.05 -3.30
C ASN A 44 -16.38 5.35 -4.07
N ALA A 45 -16.91 6.49 -3.63
CA ALA A 45 -16.73 7.77 -4.33
C ALA A 45 -16.54 8.98 -3.39
N LEU A 46 -17.10 8.94 -2.18
CA LEU A 46 -17.13 10.07 -1.26
C LEU A 46 -16.02 9.95 -0.18
N GLY A 47 -15.07 10.88 -0.16
CA GLY A 47 -13.98 10.91 0.82
C GLY A 47 -12.60 11.06 0.17
N ASN A 48 -11.54 10.94 0.98
CA ASN A 48 -10.14 11.14 0.56
C ASN A 48 -9.27 9.86 0.73
N LYS A 49 -9.91 8.69 0.65
CA LYS A 49 -9.28 7.38 0.87
C LYS A 49 -9.24 6.56 -0.40
N GLY A 50 -8.18 5.81 -0.60
CA GLY A 50 -7.95 5.07 -1.82
C GLY A 50 -6.52 4.61 -1.98
N ALA A 51 -6.15 4.30 -3.21
CA ALA A 51 -4.78 3.98 -3.59
C ALA A 51 -4.44 4.58 -4.95
N VAL A 52 -3.15 4.83 -5.13
CA VAL A 52 -2.51 5.07 -6.42
C VAL A 52 -1.49 3.97 -6.66
N GLY A 53 -1.27 3.60 -7.90
CA GLY A 53 -0.24 2.64 -8.22
C GLY A 53 0.46 2.94 -9.54
N VAL A 54 1.68 2.43 -9.63
CA VAL A 54 2.55 2.47 -10.80
C VAL A 54 3.13 1.07 -11.00
N SER A 55 3.24 0.64 -12.25
CA SER A 55 4.00 -0.55 -12.61
C SER A 55 4.88 -0.28 -13.83
N PHE A 56 5.96 -1.02 -13.97
CA PHE A 56 6.84 -0.98 -15.14
C PHE A 56 7.61 -2.29 -15.28
N MET A 57 8.13 -2.53 -16.49
CA MET A 57 9.17 -3.53 -16.75
C MET A 57 10.54 -2.88 -16.59
N PHE A 58 11.44 -3.55 -15.88
CA PHE A 58 12.88 -3.25 -15.88
C PHE A 58 13.59 -4.43 -16.55
N ASN A 59 14.06 -4.24 -17.78
CA ASN A 59 14.48 -5.35 -18.63
C ASN A 59 13.39 -6.45 -18.67
N GLY A 60 13.70 -7.65 -18.18
CA GLY A 60 12.77 -8.79 -18.11
C GLY A 60 12.00 -8.93 -16.79
N THR A 61 12.15 -8.01 -15.83
CA THR A 61 11.55 -8.10 -14.50
C THR A 61 10.39 -7.11 -14.35
N SER A 62 9.22 -7.57 -13.92
CA SER A 62 8.04 -6.72 -13.73
C SER A 62 7.94 -6.23 -12.27
N PHE A 63 7.72 -4.92 -12.12
CA PHE A 63 7.57 -4.26 -10.82
C PHE A 63 6.21 -3.59 -10.71
N GLY A 64 5.53 -3.77 -9.57
CA GLY A 64 4.32 -3.07 -9.19
C GLY A 64 4.51 -2.33 -7.86
N PHE A 65 4.00 -1.12 -7.77
CA PHE A 65 4.01 -0.29 -6.57
C PHE A 65 2.62 0.25 -6.31
N VAL A 66 2.13 0.07 -5.08
CA VAL A 66 0.83 0.57 -4.61
C VAL A 66 1.06 1.43 -3.38
N ASN A 67 0.65 2.69 -3.42
CA ASN A 67 0.58 3.57 -2.26
C ASN A 67 -0.90 3.77 -1.89
N SER A 68 -1.28 3.39 -0.68
CA SER A 68 -2.66 3.45 -0.20
C SER A 68 -2.81 4.28 1.07
N HIS A 69 -3.96 4.94 1.20
CA HIS A 69 -4.38 5.63 2.42
C HIS A 69 -5.75 5.06 2.79
N LEU A 70 -5.77 4.17 3.77
CA LEU A 70 -6.95 3.41 4.16
C LEU A 70 -7.77 4.12 5.25
N THR A 71 -8.96 3.61 5.53
CA THR A 71 -9.87 4.20 6.52
C THR A 71 -9.23 4.32 7.91
N SER A 72 -9.29 5.53 8.49
CA SER A 72 -8.79 5.86 9.84
C SER A 72 -9.78 5.52 10.95
N GLY A 73 -9.30 5.37 12.19
CA GLY A 73 -10.09 5.03 13.38
C GLY A 73 -9.78 3.62 13.87
N SER A 74 -9.57 3.43 15.17
CA SER A 74 -9.17 2.13 15.74
C SER A 74 -10.27 1.08 15.58
N GLU A 75 -11.53 1.50 15.63
CA GLU A 75 -12.73 0.69 15.47
C GLU A 75 -13.01 0.23 14.02
N LYS A 76 -12.28 0.76 13.02
CA LYS A 76 -12.58 0.57 11.60
C LYS A 76 -11.70 -0.46 10.87
N LYS A 77 -11.16 -1.47 11.57
CA LYS A 77 -10.30 -2.50 10.95
C LYS A 77 -10.99 -3.26 9.82
N THR A 78 -12.24 -3.68 10.00
CA THR A 78 -13.05 -4.32 8.95
C THR A 78 -13.19 -3.44 7.70
N ARG A 79 -13.33 -2.12 7.87
CA ARG A 79 -13.42 -1.18 6.74
C ARG A 79 -12.08 -1.05 6.00
N ARG A 80 -10.94 -1.13 6.70
CA ARG A 80 -9.62 -1.19 6.05
C ARG A 80 -9.46 -2.45 5.22
N ASN A 81 -9.92 -3.61 5.71
CA ASN A 81 -9.90 -4.85 4.94
C ASN A 81 -10.75 -4.73 3.66
N GLN A 82 -11.93 -4.12 3.75
CA GLN A 82 -12.76 -3.83 2.58
C GLN A 82 -12.06 -2.87 1.60
N ASN A 83 -11.32 -1.87 2.10
CA ASN A 83 -10.52 -0.99 1.24
C ASN A 83 -9.43 -1.80 0.51
N TYR A 84 -8.69 -2.66 1.22
CA TYR A 84 -7.69 -3.55 0.63
C TYR A 84 -8.29 -4.43 -0.48
N VAL A 85 -9.38 -5.14 -0.22
CA VAL A 85 -10.07 -5.98 -1.23
C VAL A 85 -10.53 -5.15 -2.43
N SER A 86 -11.03 -3.93 -2.20
CA SER A 86 -11.47 -3.05 -3.29
C SER A 86 -10.28 -2.62 -4.16
N ILE A 87 -9.15 -2.27 -3.55
CA ILE A 87 -7.93 -1.89 -4.28
C ILE A 87 -7.41 -3.09 -5.07
N LEU A 88 -7.34 -4.27 -4.45
CA LEU A 88 -6.90 -5.51 -5.08
C LEU A 88 -7.72 -5.84 -6.33
N ARG A 89 -9.04 -5.66 -6.25
CA ARG A 89 -9.98 -5.97 -7.33
C ARG A 89 -9.99 -4.96 -8.47
N PHE A 90 -9.83 -3.67 -8.16
CA PHE A 90 -10.09 -2.60 -9.12
C PHE A 90 -8.85 -1.85 -9.59
N LEU A 91 -7.70 -1.98 -8.91
CA LEU A 91 -6.47 -1.34 -9.36
C LEU A 91 -5.93 -2.10 -10.58
N ASN A 92 -5.88 -1.43 -11.72
CA ASN A 92 -5.55 -2.05 -12.98
C ASN A 92 -4.14 -1.66 -13.44
N LEU A 93 -3.16 -2.45 -13.02
CA LEU A 93 -1.75 -2.30 -13.39
C LEU A 93 -1.25 -3.51 -14.21
N GLY A 94 -0.18 -3.29 -14.98
CA GLY A 94 0.50 -4.33 -15.76
C GLY A 94 -0.18 -4.72 -17.07
N ASP A 95 0.21 -5.86 -17.62
CA ASP A 95 -0.30 -6.38 -18.89
C ASP A 95 -1.79 -6.76 -18.79
N LYS A 96 -2.62 -6.15 -19.63
CA LYS A 96 -4.07 -6.42 -19.71
C LYS A 96 -4.38 -7.87 -20.08
N LYS A 97 -3.45 -8.61 -20.69
CA LYS A 97 -3.63 -10.05 -20.93
C LYS A 97 -3.70 -10.86 -19.64
N LEU A 98 -3.14 -10.34 -18.54
CA LEU A 98 -3.20 -10.93 -17.20
C LEU A 98 -4.42 -10.48 -16.39
N ASN A 99 -5.41 -9.85 -17.02
CA ASN A 99 -6.65 -9.41 -16.37
C ASN A 99 -7.39 -10.48 -15.54
N PRO A 100 -7.34 -11.80 -15.86
CA PRO A 100 -7.93 -12.82 -14.99
C PRO A 100 -7.29 -12.89 -13.59
N PHE A 101 -6.06 -12.41 -13.43
CA PHE A 101 -5.35 -12.36 -12.16
C PHE A 101 -5.47 -10.96 -11.53
N ASP A 102 -5.58 -10.88 -10.21
CA ASP A 102 -5.41 -9.59 -9.53
C ASP A 102 -3.93 -9.17 -9.50
N ILE A 103 -3.65 -7.95 -9.02
CA ILE A 103 -2.30 -7.39 -9.03
C ILE A 103 -1.25 -8.21 -8.26
N THR A 104 -1.65 -9.07 -7.30
CA THR A 104 -0.71 -9.87 -6.49
C THR A 104 0.03 -10.93 -7.29
N HIS A 105 -0.50 -11.31 -8.45
CA HIS A 105 0.10 -12.34 -9.32
C HIS A 105 0.64 -11.78 -10.64
N ARG A 106 0.54 -10.46 -10.88
CA ARG A 106 0.93 -9.83 -12.15
C ARG A 106 2.40 -9.42 -12.22
N PHE A 107 3.08 -9.33 -11.09
CA PHE A 107 4.42 -8.75 -11.00
C PHE A 107 5.42 -9.73 -10.38
N THR A 108 6.67 -9.71 -10.85
CA THR A 108 7.78 -10.40 -10.18
C THR A 108 7.97 -9.84 -8.77
N HIS A 109 7.84 -8.52 -8.62
CA HIS A 109 7.87 -7.86 -7.32
C HIS A 109 6.72 -6.87 -7.21
N LEU A 110 5.88 -7.03 -6.18
CA LEU A 110 4.83 -6.11 -5.82
C LEU A 110 5.12 -5.49 -4.46
N PHE A 111 5.22 -4.17 -4.42
CA PHE A 111 5.36 -3.39 -3.20
C PHE A 111 4.03 -2.72 -2.89
N TRP A 112 3.44 -3.01 -1.74
CA TRP A 112 2.26 -2.32 -1.24
C TRP A 112 2.59 -1.58 0.05
N LEU A 113 2.42 -0.27 0.04
CA LEU A 113 2.77 0.62 1.14
C LEU A 113 1.72 1.73 1.34
N GLY A 114 2.00 2.61 2.30
CA GLY A 114 1.24 3.83 2.58
C GLY A 114 0.73 3.91 4.01
N ASP A 115 -0.20 4.83 4.27
CA ASP A 115 -0.89 4.94 5.55
C ASP A 115 -2.03 3.91 5.60
N LEU A 116 -1.67 2.70 6.00
CA LEU A 116 -2.61 1.59 6.14
C LEU A 116 -3.58 1.77 7.31
N ASN A 117 -3.31 2.70 8.23
CA ASN A 117 -4.19 3.09 9.34
C ASN A 117 -4.63 1.99 10.33
N TYR A 118 -4.04 0.80 10.30
CA TYR A 118 -4.20 -0.20 11.38
C TYR A 118 -3.57 0.33 12.67
N ARG A 119 -4.18 -0.02 13.81
CA ARG A 119 -3.84 0.53 15.13
C ARG A 119 -3.48 -0.58 16.10
N ILE A 120 -2.87 -0.21 17.21
CA ILE A 120 -2.72 -1.11 18.36
C ILE A 120 -4.10 -1.30 19.03
N GLU A 121 -4.53 -2.55 19.16
CA GLU A 121 -5.81 -2.95 19.76
C GLU A 121 -5.69 -3.06 21.28
N LEU A 122 -5.62 -1.90 21.94
CA LEU A 122 -5.65 -1.75 23.38
C LEU A 122 -6.65 -0.66 23.80
N PRO A 123 -7.25 -0.75 25.00
CA PRO A 123 -8.11 0.29 25.54
C PRO A 123 -7.39 1.64 25.69
N THR A 124 -8.14 2.73 25.58
CA THR A 124 -7.60 4.09 25.78
C THR A 124 -7.03 4.31 27.19
N THR A 125 -7.52 3.55 28.18
CA THR A 125 -7.00 3.55 29.55
C THR A 125 -5.56 3.06 29.65
N GLU A 126 -5.05 2.33 28.65
CA GLU A 126 -3.66 1.85 28.61
C GLU A 126 -2.70 2.81 27.90
N ALA A 127 -3.13 4.02 27.53
CA ALA A 127 -2.30 4.97 26.77
C ALA A 127 -0.94 5.26 27.44
N GLU A 128 -0.91 5.47 28.77
CA GLU A 128 0.34 5.72 29.50
C GLU A 128 1.27 4.48 29.51
N SER A 129 0.69 3.28 29.60
CA SER A 129 1.42 2.02 29.51
C SER A 129 2.04 1.86 28.12
N ILE A 130 1.29 2.13 27.06
CA ILE A 130 1.79 2.11 25.67
C ILE A 130 2.96 3.07 25.50
N VAL A 131 2.82 4.32 25.97
CA VAL A 131 3.90 5.32 25.90
C VAL A 131 5.14 4.86 26.66
N THR A 132 4.95 4.23 27.82
CA THR A 132 6.06 3.67 28.62
C THR A 132 6.79 2.56 27.87
N LYS A 133 6.05 1.62 27.26
CA LYS A 133 6.62 0.54 26.44
C LYS A 133 7.38 1.08 25.23
N ILE A 134 6.87 2.13 24.57
CA ILE A 134 7.57 2.80 23.46
C ILE A 134 8.90 3.40 23.94
N LYS A 135 8.91 4.11 25.08
CA LYS A 135 10.13 4.71 25.65
C LYS A 135 11.18 3.65 26.03
N GLN A 136 10.72 2.49 26.48
CA GLN A 136 11.57 1.36 26.85
C GLN A 136 11.94 0.47 25.66
N GLN A 137 11.53 0.82 24.44
CA GLN A 137 11.74 0.05 23.22
C GLN A 137 11.16 -1.38 23.29
N GLN A 138 10.12 -1.58 24.11
CA GLN A 138 9.41 -2.84 24.29
C GLN A 138 8.33 -3.02 23.22
N TYR A 139 8.73 -2.99 21.94
CA TYR A 139 7.78 -3.00 20.83
C TYR A 139 7.07 -4.34 20.63
N GLN A 140 7.70 -5.46 21.02
CA GLN A 140 7.16 -6.80 20.77
C GLN A 140 5.76 -7.00 21.40
N GLU A 141 5.54 -6.42 22.58
CA GLU A 141 4.25 -6.47 23.26
C GLU A 141 3.18 -5.58 22.61
N LEU A 142 3.59 -4.53 21.90
CA LEU A 142 2.65 -3.69 21.14
C LEU A 142 2.35 -4.33 19.79
N LEU A 143 3.37 -4.92 19.13
CA LEU A 143 3.22 -5.58 17.83
C LEU A 143 2.29 -6.80 17.89
N CYS A 144 2.24 -7.53 19.02
CA CYS A 144 1.27 -8.62 19.16
C CYS A 144 -0.20 -8.14 19.26
N ARG A 145 -0.40 -6.83 19.45
CA ARG A 145 -1.70 -6.15 19.48
C ARG A 145 -1.93 -5.29 18.24
N ASP A 146 -1.00 -5.28 17.29
CA ASP A 146 -1.16 -4.54 16.04
C ASP A 146 -2.22 -5.20 15.16
N GLN A 147 -3.24 -4.45 14.77
CA GLN A 147 -4.35 -4.99 14.00
C GLN A 147 -3.92 -5.50 12.62
N LEU A 148 -2.91 -4.93 11.97
CA LEU A 148 -2.45 -5.45 10.68
C LEU A 148 -1.80 -6.82 10.85
N THR A 149 -0.99 -6.98 11.89
CA THR A 149 -0.35 -8.24 12.27
C THR A 149 -1.40 -9.31 12.58
N ILE A 150 -2.40 -8.97 13.39
CA ILE A 150 -3.51 -9.88 13.74
C ILE A 150 -4.32 -10.26 12.49
N GLU A 151 -4.76 -9.28 11.70
CA GLU A 151 -5.63 -9.55 10.54
C GLU A 151 -4.90 -10.28 9.41
N ARG A 152 -3.56 -10.16 9.32
CA ARG A 152 -2.73 -11.02 8.44
C ARG A 152 -2.61 -12.45 8.96
N ALA A 153 -2.37 -12.63 10.26
CA ALA A 153 -2.27 -13.96 10.88
C ALA A 153 -3.60 -14.74 10.77
N GLU A 154 -4.72 -14.02 10.76
CA GLU A 154 -6.06 -14.57 10.55
C GLU A 154 -6.48 -14.63 9.06
N GLU A 155 -5.53 -14.40 8.14
CA GLU A 155 -5.72 -14.51 6.68
C GLU A 155 -6.81 -13.60 6.09
N LYS A 156 -7.15 -12.49 6.76
CA LYS A 156 -8.21 -11.57 6.32
C LYS A 156 -7.73 -10.54 5.30
N VAL A 157 -6.44 -10.21 5.30
CA VAL A 157 -5.80 -9.20 4.44
C VAL A 157 -4.36 -9.56 4.14
N PHE A 158 -3.82 -9.03 3.04
CA PHE A 158 -2.42 -9.21 2.63
C PHE A 158 -1.96 -10.69 2.68
N LEU A 159 -2.82 -11.58 2.19
CA LEU A 159 -2.49 -13.01 2.08
C LEU A 159 -1.25 -13.18 1.19
N HIS A 160 -0.28 -13.96 1.65
CA HIS A 160 0.99 -14.24 0.97
C HIS A 160 1.92 -13.03 0.73
N TYR A 161 1.71 -11.92 1.46
CA TYR A 161 2.68 -10.82 1.56
C TYR A 161 3.71 -11.04 2.68
#